data_AF-A0A7C9VCJ3-F1
#
_entry.id   AF-A0A7C9VCJ3-F1
#
_cell.length_a   1.000
_cell.length_b   1.000
_cell.length_c   1.000
_cell.angle_alpha   90.00
_cell.angle_beta   90.00
_cell.angle_gamma   90.00
#
_symmetry.space_group_name_H-M   'P 1'
#
loop_
_entity.id
_entity.type
_entity.pdbx_description
1 polymer ?
#
loop_
_entity_poly.entity_id
_entity_poly.type
_entity_poly.pdbx_seq_one_letter_code
_entity_poly.pdbx_strand_id
1 'polypeptide(L)'
;MTFSPMRRAITACSAFAVLTYPLLTLAADPVKIGLIAPFSGSFADYGKQMEGGIKAWQKLNGDVVAGRKIEVIMKDTTGPVPE
;
A
#
# COMPACT_ATOMS: atom_id res chain seq x y z
N MET A 1 38.35 -10.86 -56.03
CA MET A 1 37.42 -9.98 -55.27
C MET A 1 36.27 -10.84 -54.77
N THR A 2 36.33 -11.31 -53.52
CA THR A 2 35.30 -12.18 -52.94
C THR A 2 34.79 -11.57 -51.65
N PHE A 3 33.53 -11.15 -51.68
CA PHE A 3 32.75 -10.59 -50.59
C PHE A 3 32.46 -11.64 -49.51
N SER A 4 32.52 -11.25 -48.24
CA SER A 4 31.75 -11.90 -47.15
C SER A 4 31.46 -10.92 -46.01
N PRO A 5 30.25 -10.34 -45.96
CA PRO A 5 29.76 -9.55 -44.83
C PRO A 5 29.03 -10.40 -43.75
N MET A 6 28.96 -11.73 -43.91
CA MET A 6 28.07 -12.60 -43.11
C MET A 6 28.52 -12.82 -41.65
N ARG A 7 29.76 -12.52 -41.29
CA ARG A 7 30.31 -12.83 -39.95
C ARG A 7 29.99 -11.81 -38.85
N ARG A 8 29.39 -10.67 -39.18
CA ARG A 8 29.16 -9.57 -38.22
C ARG A 8 27.72 -9.51 -37.65
N ALA A 9 26.80 -10.31 -38.17
CA ALA A 9 25.39 -10.23 -37.77
C ALA A 9 25.00 -11.09 -36.55
N ILE A 10 25.89 -11.97 -36.07
CA ILE A 10 25.55 -12.93 -35.00
C ILE A 10 25.84 -12.36 -33.60
N THR A 11 26.67 -11.31 -33.48
CA THR A 11 27.05 -10.70 -32.20
C THR A 11 26.14 -9.53 -31.79
N ALA A 12 24.85 -9.56 -32.15
CA ALA A 12 23.90 -8.46 -31.88
C ALA A 12 22.61 -8.89 -31.15
N CYS A 13 22.51 -10.13 -30.66
CA CYS A 13 21.29 -10.64 -30.01
C CYS A 13 21.40 -10.94 -28.51
N SER A 14 22.56 -10.74 -27.86
CA SER A 14 22.75 -11.07 -26.44
C SER A 14 22.54 -9.91 -25.45
N ALA A 15 21.93 -8.79 -25.88
CA ALA A 15 21.75 -7.61 -25.03
C ALA A 15 20.33 -7.38 -24.49
N PHE A 16 19.38 -8.32 -24.71
CA PHE A 16 17.95 -8.08 -24.39
C PHE A 16 17.35 -8.93 -23.26
N ALA A 17 18.16 -9.66 -22.48
CA ALA A 17 17.63 -10.70 -21.59
C ALA A 17 17.67 -10.41 -20.07
N VAL A 18 17.86 -9.16 -19.60
CA VAL A 18 18.04 -8.91 -18.15
C VAL A 18 17.18 -7.76 -17.58
N LEU A 19 16.00 -7.44 -18.13
CA LEU A 19 15.17 -6.36 -17.55
C LEU A 19 13.69 -6.70 -17.34
N THR A 20 13.31 -7.97 -17.32
CA THR A 20 11.95 -8.36 -16.92
C THR A 20 12.00 -9.22 -15.66
N TYR A 21 12.39 -8.61 -14.55
CA TYR A 21 11.79 -9.03 -13.29
C TYR A 21 10.34 -8.54 -13.34
N PRO A 22 9.33 -9.43 -13.45
CA PRO A 22 8.01 -9.00 -13.07
C PRO A 22 8.13 -8.71 -11.57
N LEU A 23 8.07 -7.42 -11.22
CA LEU A 23 7.62 -7.02 -9.90
C LEU A 23 6.17 -7.49 -9.82
N LEU A 24 5.99 -8.79 -9.53
CA LEU A 24 4.77 -9.33 -8.99
C LEU A 24 4.65 -8.75 -7.59
N THR A 25 4.39 -7.45 -7.50
CA THR A 25 3.56 -6.92 -6.44
C THR A 25 2.20 -7.56 -6.67
N LEU A 26 2.06 -8.79 -6.17
CA LEU A 26 0.77 -9.42 -5.98
C LEU A 26 -0.07 -8.36 -5.25
N ALA A 27 -1.18 -7.94 -5.85
CA ALA A 27 -2.11 -6.98 -5.28
C ALA A 27 -2.64 -7.59 -3.98
N ALA A 28 -1.86 -7.44 -2.91
CA ALA A 28 -2.14 -8.01 -1.62
C ALA A 28 -3.23 -7.18 -0.99
N ASP A 29 -4.20 -7.87 -0.40
CA ASP A 29 -5.36 -7.23 0.19
C ASP A 29 -4.95 -6.13 1.18
N PRO A 30 -5.72 -5.03 1.24
CA PRO A 30 -5.45 -3.96 2.17
C PRO A 30 -5.44 -4.48 3.62
N VAL A 31 -4.55 -3.90 4.43
CA VAL A 31 -4.49 -4.16 5.87
C VAL A 31 -5.65 -3.43 6.51
N LYS A 32 -6.70 -4.17 6.85
CA LYS A 32 -7.89 -3.65 7.54
C LYS A 32 -7.63 -3.53 9.04
N ILE A 33 -7.76 -2.32 9.56
CA ILE A 33 -7.60 -2.01 10.98
C ILE A 33 -8.93 -1.47 11.50
N GLY A 34 -9.56 -2.20 12.42
CA GLY A 34 -10.76 -1.74 13.10
C GLY A 34 -10.42 -0.83 14.28
N LEU A 35 -10.95 0.39 14.29
CA LEU A 35 -10.95 1.27 15.46
C LEU A 35 -12.36 1.30 16.07
N ILE A 36 -12.50 0.65 17.22
CA ILE A 36 -13.70 0.74 18.06
C ILE A 36 -13.40 1.74 19.18
N ALA A 37 -14.07 2.89 19.16
CA ALA A 37 -13.84 3.97 20.12
C ALA A 37 -15.15 4.74 20.38
N PRO A 38 -15.25 5.51 21.48
CA PRO A 38 -16.38 6.40 21.69
C PRO A 38 -16.29 7.58 20.71
N PHE A 39 -17.15 7.55 19.70
CA PHE A 39 -17.31 8.67 18.76
C PHE A 39 -18.57 9.51 19.05
N SER A 40 -19.43 9.00 19.94
CA SER A 40 -20.60 9.70 20.49
C SER A 40 -20.56 9.79 22.02
N GLY A 41 -21.52 10.52 22.59
CA GLY A 41 -21.65 10.75 24.03
C GLY A 41 -20.57 11.64 24.62
N SER A 42 -20.46 11.68 25.96
CA SER A 42 -19.54 12.55 26.70
C SER A 42 -18.05 12.26 26.44
N PHE A 43 -17.74 11.11 25.82
CA PHE A 43 -16.38 10.65 25.55
C PHE A 43 -16.00 10.74 24.06
N ALA A 44 -16.84 11.34 23.21
CA ALA A 44 -16.63 11.47 21.76
C ALA A 44 -15.27 12.11 21.39
N ASP A 45 -14.79 13.05 22.21
CA ASP A 45 -13.53 13.75 21.95
C ASP A 45 -12.30 12.85 22.10
N TYR A 46 -12.40 11.74 22.85
CA TYR A 46 -11.34 10.73 22.87
C TYR A 46 -11.26 9.98 21.53
N GLY A 47 -12.41 9.57 20.96
CA GLY A 47 -12.44 8.93 19.64
C GLY A 47 -11.89 9.84 18.54
N LYS A 48 -12.26 11.13 18.55
CA LYS A 48 -11.73 12.12 17.60
C LYS A 48 -10.22 12.29 17.72
N GLN A 49 -9.67 12.32 18.95
CA GLN A 49 -8.23 12.40 19.16
C GLN A 49 -7.49 11.16 18.62
N MET A 50 -8.06 9.97 18.81
CA MET A 50 -7.51 8.72 18.27
C MET A 50 -7.53 8.72 16.73
N GLU A 51 -8.65 9.10 16.11
CA GLU A 51 -8.76 9.26 14.66
C GLU A 51 -7.75 10.29 14.14
N GLY A 52 -7.61 11.43 14.83
CA GLY A 52 -6.64 12.46 14.50
C GLY A 52 -5.20 11.95 14.51
N GLY A 53 -4.83 11.16 15.51
CA GLY A 53 -3.51 10.52 15.60
C GLY A 53 -3.22 9.56 14.45
N ILE A 54 -4.21 8.75 14.07
CA ILE A 54 -4.10 7.82 12.92
C ILE A 54 -3.89 8.61 11.62
N LYS A 55 -4.71 9.65 11.38
CA LYS A 55 -4.58 10.49 10.18
C LYS A 55 -3.23 11.22 10.15
N ALA A 56 -2.76 11.72 11.29
CA ALA A 56 -1.45 12.35 11.39
C ALA A 56 -0.33 11.37 11.05
N TRP A 57 -0.39 10.14 11.57
CA TRP A 57 0.59 9.10 11.25
C TRP A 57 0.58 8.75 9.77
N GLN A 58 -0.60 8.57 9.17
CA GLN A 58 -0.75 8.29 7.72
C GLN A 58 -0.22 9.44 6.86
N LYS A 59 -0.42 10.69 7.29
CA LYS A 59 0.14 11.86 6.60
C LYS A 59 1.67 11.89 6.62
N LEU A 60 2.28 11.43 7.71
CA LEU A 60 3.73 11.44 7.89
C LEU A 60 4.43 10.23 7.25
N ASN A 61 3.80 9.05 7.29
CA ASN A 61 4.42 7.78 6.90
C ASN A 61 3.83 7.19 5.60
N GLY A 62 2.75 7.78 5.09
CA GLY A 62 1.95 7.23 4.01
C GLY A 62 0.90 6.24 4.50
N ASP A 63 0.10 5.75 3.56
CA ASP A 63 -0.98 4.79 3.77
C ASP A 63 -0.61 3.37 3.34
N VAL A 64 0.68 3.08 3.12
CA VAL A 64 1.17 1.76 2.66
C VAL A 64 2.19 1.19 3.63
N VAL A 65 1.95 -0.03 4.12
CA VAL A 65 2.89 -0.78 4.96
C VAL A 65 3.13 -2.15 4.35
N ALA A 66 4.40 -2.52 4.19
CA ALA A 66 4.82 -3.78 3.56
C ALA A 66 4.18 -4.00 2.18
N GLY A 67 4.03 -2.93 1.38
CA GLY A 67 3.41 -2.97 0.05
C GLY A 67 1.88 -3.12 0.05
N ARG A 68 1.21 -3.03 1.21
CA ARG A 68 -0.25 -3.12 1.34
C ARG A 68 -0.83 -1.80 1.84
N LYS A 69 -1.94 -1.37 1.24
CA LYS A 69 -2.68 -0.17 1.66
C LYS A 69 -3.34 -0.41 3.02
N ILE A 70 -3.32 0.58 3.91
CA ILE A 70 -4.01 0.55 5.20
C ILE A 70 -5.44 1.05 5.01
N GLU A 71 -6.41 0.26 5.47
CA GLU A 71 -7.82 0.63 5.54
C GLU A 71 -8.26 0.69 7.00
N VAL A 72 -8.58 1.89 7.48
CA VAL A 72 -9.04 2.09 8.86
C VAL A 72 -10.56 2.13 8.86
N ILE A 73 -11.17 1.18 9.55
CA ILE A 73 -12.62 1.04 9.70
C ILE A 73 -12.99 1.53 11.09
N MET A 74 -13.75 2.61 11.17
CA MET A 74 -14.18 3.20 12.45
C MET A 74 -15.57 2.70 12.83
N LYS A 75 -15.72 2.31 14.09
CA LYS A 75 -16.98 1.86 14.67
C LYS A 75 -17.15 2.52 16.03
N ASP A 76 -18.31 3.11 16.26
CA ASP A 76 -18.65 3.66 17.57
C ASP A 76 -18.96 2.56 18.57
N THR A 77 -18.50 2.75 19.81
CA THR A 77 -18.86 1.92 20.97
C THR A 77 -20.26 2.22 21.49
N THR A 78 -20.81 3.41 21.17
CA THR A 78 -22.10 3.93 21.66
C THR A 78 -22.18 4.06 23.20
N GLY A 79 -21.08 3.82 23.91
CA GLY A 79 -21.08 3.77 25.38
C GLY A 79 -22.02 2.70 25.96
N PRO A 80 -22.27 2.69 27.28
CA PRO A 80 -23.21 1.76 27.92
C PRO A 80 -24.69 2.03 27.56
N VAL A 81 -24.98 3.05 26.74
CA VAL A 81 -26.35 3.41 26.33
C VAL A 81 -26.41 3.35 24.81
N PRO A 82 -26.78 2.20 24.22
CA PRO A 82 -27.08 2.14 22.80
C PRO A 82 -28.32 2.99 22.52
N GLU A 83 -28.18 3.97 21.62
CA GLU A 83 -29.34 4.61 20.96
C GLU A 83 -29.87 3.71 19.84
#